data_AF-A0ABD5QJS2-F1
#
_entry.id   AF-A0ABD5QJS2-F1
#
_cell.length_a   1.000
_cell.length_b   1.000
_cell.length_c   1.000
_cell.angle_alpha   90.00
_cell.angle_beta   90.00
_cell.angle_gamma   90.00
#
_symmetry.space_group_name_H-M   'P 1'
#
loop_
_entity.id
_entity.type
_entity.pdbx_description
1 polymer ?
#
loop_
_entity_poly.entity_id
_entity_poly.type
_entity_poly.pdbx_seq_one_letter_code
_entity_poly.pdbx_strand_id
1 'polypeptide(L)'
;MRRPWVSLVVGTLLLIALVVCFAALIAVAFGSMPIASSGSDAAFEMEVGADGEIELDHVAGDPVAVDELSMTISVDGEALEHQPEIPFSGTTGFDGPPSGPINARSSASEWSAGESVSLEVAGTNDPEVTAGDRVTVTLTVDGETIAREETTAS
;
A
#
# COMPACT_ATOMS: atom_id res chain seq x y z
N MET A 1 8.33 -56.33 -29.88
CA MET A 1 8.05 -54.91 -30.20
C MET A 1 7.44 -54.25 -28.95
N ARG A 2 8.26 -53.61 -28.10
CA ARG A 2 7.79 -52.99 -26.85
C ARG A 2 7.11 -51.66 -27.20
N ARG A 3 5.82 -51.50 -26.86
CA ARG A 3 5.01 -50.33 -27.18
C ARG A 3 5.48 -49.12 -26.34
N PRO A 4 6.14 -48.08 -26.90
CA PRO A 4 6.61 -46.91 -26.14
C PRO A 4 5.47 -45.98 -25.68
N TRP A 5 4.27 -46.19 -26.23
CA TRP A 5 3.09 -45.34 -26.04
C TRP A 5 2.55 -45.31 -24.61
N VAL A 6 2.71 -46.38 -23.83
CA VAL A 6 2.25 -46.41 -22.43
C VAL A 6 3.10 -45.48 -21.57
N SER A 7 4.42 -45.45 -21.80
CA SER A 7 5.33 -44.53 -21.10
C SER A 7 5.05 -43.08 -21.44
N LEU A 8 4.68 -42.80 -22.71
CA LEU A 8 4.31 -41.46 -23.16
C LEU A 8 3.01 -41.00 -22.49
N VAL A 9 1.95 -41.83 -22.53
CA VAL A 9 0.65 -41.49 -21.93
C VAL A 9 0.75 -41.29 -20.42
N VAL A 10 1.48 -42.17 -19.72
CA VAL A 10 1.71 -42.04 -18.28
C VAL A 10 2.52 -40.78 -17.95
N GLY A 11 3.57 -40.50 -18.73
CA GLY A 11 4.38 -39.29 -18.55
C GLY A 11 3.59 -38.01 -18.79
N THR A 12 2.74 -37.97 -19.82
CA THR A 12 1.86 -36.82 -20.10
C THR A 12 0.84 -36.60 -18.98
N LEU A 13 0.20 -37.66 -18.49
CA LEU A 13 -0.75 -37.54 -17.38
C LEU A 13 -0.08 -37.02 -16.10
N LEU A 14 1.14 -37.51 -15.81
CA LEU A 14 1.91 -37.07 -14.66
C LEU A 14 2.35 -35.61 -14.77
N LEU A 15 2.74 -35.17 -15.97
CA LEU A 15 3.08 -33.76 -16.23
C LEU A 15 1.86 -32.84 -16.06
N ILE A 16 0.69 -33.24 -16.58
CA ILE A 16 -0.55 -32.47 -16.42
C ILE A 16 -0.90 -32.34 -14.94
N ALA A 17 -0.84 -33.43 -14.18
CA ALA A 17 -1.11 -33.42 -12.75
C ALA A 17 -0.17 -32.47 -11.99
N LEU A 18 1.13 -32.47 -12.34
CA LEU A 18 2.12 -31.58 -11.74
C LEU A 18 1.82 -30.11 -12.05
N VAL A 19 1.51 -29.78 -13.30
CA VAL A 19 1.17 -28.40 -13.71
C VAL A 19 -0.08 -27.91 -13.01
N VAL A 20 -1.12 -28.73 -12.91
CA VAL A 20 -2.35 -28.38 -12.20
C VAL A 20 -2.08 -28.15 -10.71
N CYS A 21 -1.25 -29.00 -10.10
CA CYS A 21 -0.87 -28.84 -8.70
C CYS A 21 -0.08 -27.54 -8.47
N PHE A 22 0.87 -27.23 -9.37
CA PHE A 22 1.65 -26.00 -9.30
C PHE A 22 0.77 -24.75 -9.51
N ALA A 23 -0.15 -24.79 -10.47
CA ALA A 23 -1.12 -23.73 -10.70
C ALA A 23 -2.03 -23.51 -9.49
N ALA A 24 -2.47 -24.58 -8.82
CA ALA A 24 -3.25 -24.49 -7.59
C ALA A 24 -2.45 -23.85 -6.44
N LEU A 25 -1.16 -24.18 -6.30
CA LEU A 25 -0.29 -23.56 -5.30
C LEU A 25 -0.11 -22.06 -5.55
N ILE A 26 0.09 -21.66 -6.81
CA ILE A 26 0.17 -20.23 -7.20
C ILE A 26 -1.17 -19.55 -6.91
N ALA A 27 -2.30 -20.15 -7.29
CA ALA A 27 -3.61 -19.58 -7.05
C ALA A 27 -3.92 -19.41 -5.55
N VAL A 28 -3.44 -20.30 -4.68
CA VAL A 28 -3.56 -20.14 -3.23
C VAL A 28 -2.61 -19.06 -2.69
N ALA A 29 -1.38 -18.98 -3.21
CA ALA A 29 -0.39 -18.00 -2.77
C ALA A 29 -0.75 -16.55 -3.19
N PHE A 30 -1.36 -16.38 -4.36
CA PHE A 30 -1.69 -15.07 -4.91
C PHE A 30 -3.18 -14.75 -4.87
N GLY A 31 -4.07 -15.74 -4.72
CA GLY A 31 -5.52 -15.52 -4.68
C GLY A 31 -6.02 -14.87 -3.40
N SER A 32 -5.19 -14.79 -2.36
CA SER A 32 -5.45 -14.00 -1.15
C SER A 32 -4.88 -12.58 -1.21
N MET A 33 -4.15 -12.23 -2.28
CA MET A 33 -3.79 -10.83 -2.48
C MET A 33 -5.03 -10.08 -2.95
N PRO A 34 -5.45 -9.01 -2.26
CA PRO A 34 -6.49 -8.14 -2.80
C PRO A 34 -6.00 -7.59 -4.13
N ILE A 35 -6.72 -7.90 -5.22
CA ILE A 35 -6.58 -7.17 -6.48
C ILE A 35 -7.23 -5.81 -6.20
N ALA A 36 -6.44 -4.79 -5.88
CA ALA A 36 -6.95 -3.44 -5.71
C ALA A 36 -7.59 -3.00 -7.04
N SER A 37 -8.90 -2.90 -7.05
CA SER A 37 -9.66 -2.26 -8.11
C SER A 37 -10.92 -1.74 -7.45
N SER A 38 -10.85 -0.48 -7.04
CA SER A 38 -11.91 0.16 -6.27
C SER A 38 -11.95 1.67 -6.56
N GLY A 39 -13.00 2.09 -7.27
CA GLY A 39 -13.69 3.38 -7.13
C GLY A 39 -13.04 4.66 -7.65
N SER A 40 -11.75 4.89 -7.41
CA SER A 40 -11.05 6.13 -7.74
C SER A 40 -9.88 5.82 -8.66
N ASP A 41 -9.78 6.50 -9.81
CA ASP A 41 -8.63 6.40 -10.72
C ASP A 41 -7.39 7.18 -10.20
N ALA A 42 -7.36 7.53 -8.89
CA ALA A 42 -6.26 8.23 -8.25
C ALA A 42 -5.00 7.36 -8.17
N ALA A 43 -3.92 7.86 -8.77
CA ALA A 43 -2.60 7.29 -8.73
C ALA A 43 -1.70 8.16 -7.83
N PHE A 44 -0.86 7.49 -7.05
CA PHE A 44 0.08 8.10 -6.13
C PHE A 44 1.50 7.60 -6.37
N GLU A 45 2.47 8.43 -6.02
CA GLU A 45 3.87 8.03 -5.83
C GLU A 45 4.25 8.34 -4.39
N MET A 46 5.18 7.57 -3.82
CA MET A 46 5.56 7.67 -2.42
C MET A 46 7.07 7.58 -2.24
N GLU A 47 7.61 8.50 -1.45
CA GLU A 47 8.99 8.52 -0.97
C GLU A 47 9.01 8.47 0.56
N VAL A 48 10.01 7.78 1.13
CA VAL A 48 10.16 7.66 2.57
C VAL A 48 11.62 7.84 2.97
N GLY A 49 11.87 8.82 3.84
CA GLY A 49 13.17 9.10 4.43
C GLY A 49 13.51 8.16 5.60
N ALA A 50 14.79 7.94 5.81
CA ALA A 50 15.32 7.17 6.95
C ALA A 50 14.95 7.73 8.34
N ASP A 51 14.49 8.97 8.41
CA ASP A 51 14.05 9.70 9.60
C ASP A 51 12.53 9.65 9.82
N GLY A 52 11.78 8.95 8.97
CA GLY A 52 10.33 8.80 9.10
C GLY A 52 9.51 9.86 8.35
N GLU A 53 10.15 10.73 7.57
CA GLU A 53 9.47 11.60 6.61
C GLU A 53 8.83 10.73 5.51
N ILE A 54 7.53 10.92 5.28
CA ILE A 54 6.74 10.26 4.26
C ILE A 54 6.17 11.35 3.36
N GLU A 55 6.53 11.33 2.08
CA GLU A 55 5.99 12.20 1.05
C GLU A 55 5.13 11.36 0.09
N LEU A 56 3.90 11.80 -0.16
CA LEU A 56 3.04 11.22 -1.19
C LEU A 56 2.64 12.29 -2.20
N ASP A 57 2.78 11.95 -3.47
CA ASP A 57 2.36 12.77 -4.61
C ASP A 57 1.13 12.17 -5.25
N HIS A 58 0.10 12.98 -5.47
CA HIS A 58 -1.02 12.56 -6.30
C HIS A 58 -0.65 12.82 -7.77
N VAL A 59 -0.29 11.79 -8.53
CA VAL A 59 0.29 11.98 -9.87
C VAL A 59 -0.75 12.05 -11.00
N ALA A 60 -1.89 11.39 -10.85
CA ALA A 60 -2.97 11.39 -11.83
C ALA A 60 -4.27 10.89 -11.21
N GLY A 61 -5.42 11.17 -11.83
CA GLY A 61 -6.71 10.60 -11.46
C GLY A 61 -7.70 11.60 -10.85
N ASP A 62 -8.74 11.06 -10.24
CA ASP A 62 -9.80 11.84 -9.59
C ASP A 62 -9.32 12.46 -8.29
N PRO A 63 -9.76 13.69 -7.95
CA PRO A 63 -9.46 14.31 -6.67
C PRO A 63 -10.02 13.49 -5.50
N VAL A 64 -9.31 13.51 -4.38
CA VAL A 64 -9.66 12.77 -3.16
C VAL A 64 -10.22 13.73 -2.12
N ALA A 65 -11.44 13.47 -1.63
CA ALA A 65 -12.06 14.25 -0.56
C ALA A 65 -11.29 14.03 0.76
N VAL A 66 -10.68 15.10 1.29
CA VAL A 66 -9.81 15.02 2.48
C VAL A 66 -10.62 14.71 3.74
N ASP A 67 -11.85 15.21 3.83
CA ASP A 67 -12.73 15.02 4.99
C ASP A 67 -13.23 13.56 5.15
N GLU A 68 -13.17 12.78 4.07
CA GLU A 68 -13.57 11.36 4.03
C GLU A 68 -12.37 10.41 3.96
N LEU A 69 -11.15 10.98 3.88
CA LEU A 69 -9.91 10.25 3.73
C LEU A 69 -9.48 9.64 5.08
N SER A 70 -9.10 8.38 5.03
CA SER A 70 -8.43 7.68 6.12
C SER A 70 -7.13 7.09 5.61
N MET A 71 -6.06 7.31 6.36
CA MET A 71 -4.71 6.85 6.05
C MET A 71 -4.27 5.83 7.10
N THR A 72 -3.70 4.71 6.65
CA THR A 72 -3.10 3.71 7.53
C THR A 72 -1.66 3.46 7.10
N ILE A 73 -0.74 3.59 8.05
CA ILE A 73 0.70 3.41 7.87
C ILE A 73 1.13 2.12 8.58
N SER A 74 1.97 1.33 7.92
CA SER A 74 2.56 0.12 8.49
C SER A 74 4.03 0.02 8.13
N VAL A 75 4.84 -0.51 9.04
CA VAL A 75 6.28 -0.75 8.85
C VAL A 75 6.53 -2.24 8.98
N ASP A 76 7.15 -2.86 7.97
CA ASP A 76 7.37 -4.31 7.86
C ASP A 76 6.12 -5.16 8.09
N GLY A 77 4.95 -4.61 7.76
CA GLY A 77 3.64 -5.25 7.91
C GLY A 77 3.00 -5.09 9.28
N GLU A 78 3.64 -4.41 10.23
CA GLU A 78 3.07 -4.05 11.53
C GLU A 78 2.52 -2.61 11.46
N ALA A 79 1.25 -2.43 11.85
CA ALA A 79 0.62 -1.12 11.82
C ALA A 79 1.17 -0.24 12.93
N LEU A 80 1.39 1.04 12.65
CA LEU A 80 1.76 2.01 13.69
C LEU A 80 0.71 2.03 14.80
N GLU A 81 1.16 2.09 16.06
CA GLU A 81 0.31 2.24 17.24
C GLU A 81 -0.53 3.52 17.17
N HIS A 82 0.06 4.60 16.66
CA HIS A 82 -0.61 5.87 16.44
C HIS A 82 -0.74 6.16 14.94
N GLN A 83 -1.97 6.11 14.45
CA GLN A 83 -2.33 6.44 13.06
C GLN A 83 -2.76 7.90 12.94
N PRO A 84 -2.56 8.55 11.79
CA PRO A 84 -2.98 9.93 11.60
C PRO A 84 -4.50 9.98 11.35
N GLU A 85 -5.21 10.83 12.08
CA GLU A 85 -6.62 11.13 11.84
C GLU A 85 -6.72 12.29 10.84
N ILE A 86 -6.99 12.00 9.56
CA ILE A 86 -7.01 13.03 8.52
C ILE A 86 -8.35 13.81 8.55
N PRO A 87 -8.33 15.14 8.38
CA PRO A 87 -7.15 16.02 8.40
C PRO A 87 -6.66 16.30 9.84
N PHE A 88 -5.34 16.50 10.01
CA PHE A 88 -4.75 16.82 11.32
C PHE A 88 -3.79 18.01 11.27
N SER A 89 -3.46 18.58 12.42
CA SER A 89 -2.55 19.73 12.54
C SER A 89 -1.38 19.49 13.53
N GLY A 90 -1.17 18.21 13.81
CA GLY A 90 -0.29 17.65 14.86
C GLY A 90 -1.07 16.61 15.67
N THR A 91 -0.53 15.40 15.79
CA THR A 91 -1.13 14.30 16.55
C THR A 91 -0.03 13.44 17.17
N THR A 92 -0.38 12.61 18.16
CA THR A 92 0.58 11.73 18.84
C THR A 92 1.20 10.74 17.85
N GLY A 93 2.50 10.47 17.98
CA GLY A 93 3.23 9.58 17.07
C GLY A 93 3.72 10.23 15.77
N PHE A 94 3.55 11.54 15.61
CA PHE A 94 4.02 12.31 14.46
C PHE A 94 4.76 13.57 14.89
N ASP A 95 5.81 13.91 14.15
CA ASP A 95 6.61 15.10 14.39
C ASP A 95 6.01 16.30 13.64
N GLY A 96 5.34 17.17 14.40
CA GLY A 96 4.74 18.39 13.88
C GLY A 96 3.44 18.19 13.06
N PRO A 97 2.96 19.27 12.40
CA PRO A 97 1.83 19.20 11.48
C PRO A 97 2.24 18.63 10.13
N PRO A 98 1.33 17.95 9.40
CA PRO A 98 1.59 17.54 8.03
C PRO A 98 1.59 18.76 7.09
N SER A 99 2.01 18.57 5.84
CA SER A 99 1.89 19.56 4.77
C SER A 99 0.72 19.25 3.81
N GLY A 100 0.48 20.14 2.86
CA GLY A 100 -0.51 19.93 1.82
C GLY A 100 -1.99 19.89 2.29
N PRO A 101 -2.88 19.32 1.47
CA PRO A 101 -4.32 19.28 1.74
C PRO A 101 -4.72 18.56 3.03
N ILE A 102 -3.94 17.57 3.50
CA ILE A 102 -4.25 16.80 4.71
C ILE A 102 -4.00 17.56 6.02
N ASN A 103 -3.38 18.74 5.95
CA ASN A 103 -3.24 19.61 7.11
C ASN A 103 -4.58 20.27 7.44
N ALA A 104 -5.09 20.11 8.66
CA ALA A 104 -6.35 20.71 9.10
C ALA A 104 -6.33 22.25 9.15
N ARG A 105 -5.16 22.89 9.00
CA ARG A 105 -5.02 24.34 8.80
C ARG A 105 -5.13 24.77 7.34
N SER A 106 -5.08 23.81 6.40
CA SER A 106 -5.34 24.05 4.98
C SER A 106 -6.80 24.42 4.75
N SER A 107 -7.06 25.21 3.71
CA SER A 107 -8.42 25.49 3.25
C SER A 107 -8.87 24.54 2.12
N ALA A 108 -8.02 23.58 1.72
CA ALA A 108 -8.35 22.60 0.69
C ALA A 108 -9.28 21.52 1.26
N SER A 109 -10.36 21.23 0.56
CA SER A 109 -11.27 20.10 0.85
C SER A 109 -10.93 18.85 0.07
N GLU A 110 -10.09 18.98 -0.96
CA GLU A 110 -9.72 17.92 -1.88
C GLU A 110 -8.20 17.92 -2.07
N TRP A 111 -7.65 16.72 -2.26
CA TRP A 111 -6.29 16.51 -2.73
C TRP A 111 -6.34 16.12 -4.20
N SER A 112 -5.75 16.95 -5.07
CA SER A 112 -5.83 16.82 -6.53
C SER A 112 -4.51 16.40 -7.17
N ALA A 113 -4.59 15.88 -8.40
CA ALA A 113 -3.41 15.52 -9.17
C ALA A 113 -2.44 16.72 -9.36
N GLY A 114 -1.17 16.50 -9.09
CA GLY A 114 -0.09 17.48 -9.07
C GLY A 114 0.17 18.11 -7.70
N GLU A 115 -0.60 17.75 -6.67
CA GLU A 115 -0.35 18.18 -5.30
C GLU A 115 0.32 17.07 -4.47
N SER A 116 1.13 17.50 -3.52
CA SER A 116 1.90 16.62 -2.63
C SER A 116 1.50 16.84 -1.17
N VAL A 117 1.62 15.79 -0.38
CA VAL A 117 1.49 15.83 1.09
C VAL A 117 2.72 15.22 1.72
N SER A 118 3.13 15.77 2.86
CA SER A 118 4.19 15.19 3.67
C SER A 118 3.81 15.14 5.14
N LEU A 119 4.33 14.15 5.85
CA LEU A 119 4.23 13.99 7.29
C LEU A 119 5.45 13.24 7.82
N GLU A 120 5.77 13.42 9.09
CA GLU A 120 6.95 12.80 9.71
C GLU A 120 6.49 11.90 10.86
N VAL A 121 6.81 10.60 10.80
CA VAL A 121 6.54 9.64 11.87
C VAL A 121 7.57 9.85 12.97
N ALA A 122 7.10 10.16 14.18
CA ALA A 122 8.01 10.37 15.29
C ALA A 122 8.56 9.04 15.83
N GLY A 123 9.79 9.04 16.35
CA GLY A 123 10.36 7.90 17.09
C GLY A 123 9.65 7.57 18.43
N THR A 124 8.55 8.27 18.73
CA THR A 124 7.63 7.94 19.83
C THR A 124 6.46 7.06 19.39
N ASN A 125 6.34 6.78 18.10
CA ASN A 125 5.43 5.79 17.53
C ASN A 125 6.12 4.41 17.56
N ASP A 126 5.33 3.35 17.46
CA ASP A 126 5.83 1.98 17.39
C ASP A 126 5.09 1.24 16.26
N PRO A 127 5.80 0.56 15.37
CA PRO A 127 7.26 0.57 15.18
C PRO A 127 7.82 1.95 14.75
N GLU A 128 9.09 2.21 15.08
CA GLU A 128 9.85 3.34 14.51
C GLU A 128 10.17 3.09 13.03
N VAL A 129 10.30 4.14 12.23
CA VAL A 129 10.75 4.04 10.82
C VAL A 129 12.26 4.26 10.77
N THR A 130 12.98 3.32 10.18
CA THR A 130 14.43 3.40 9.98
C THR A 130 14.85 3.00 8.57
N ALA A 131 16.08 3.36 8.18
CA ALA A 131 16.61 3.03 6.86
C ALA A 131 16.58 1.51 6.59
N GLY A 132 15.95 1.13 5.47
CA GLY A 132 15.80 -0.25 5.03
C GLY A 132 14.46 -0.89 5.36
N ASP A 133 13.64 -0.25 6.17
CA ASP A 133 12.32 -0.76 6.55
C ASP A 133 11.33 -0.63 5.38
N ARG A 134 10.41 -1.58 5.26
CA ARG A 134 9.33 -1.52 4.27
C ARG A 134 8.16 -0.74 4.85
N VAL A 135 7.88 0.43 4.28
CA VAL A 135 6.75 1.26 4.69
C VAL A 135 5.62 1.09 3.69
N THR A 136 4.43 0.81 4.20
CA THR A 136 3.19 0.75 3.41
C THR A 136 2.23 1.83 3.89
N VAL A 137 1.71 2.61 2.96
CA VAL A 137 0.61 3.55 3.20
C VAL A 137 -0.62 3.08 2.44
N THR A 138 -1.73 2.90 3.15
CA THR A 138 -3.02 2.56 2.55
C THR A 138 -3.97 3.74 2.72
N LEU A 139 -4.53 4.20 1.61
CA LEU A 139 -5.50 5.29 1.57
C LEU A 139 -6.89 4.71 1.33
N THR A 140 -7.84 5.16 2.13
CA THR A 140 -9.24 4.75 2.06
C THR A 140 -10.17 5.95 2.07
N VAL A 141 -11.23 5.91 1.27
CA VAL A 141 -12.31 6.90 1.26
C VAL A 141 -13.60 6.13 1.49
N ASP A 142 -14.43 6.56 2.45
CA ASP A 142 -15.65 5.85 2.85
C ASP A 142 -15.44 4.36 3.17
N GLY A 143 -14.23 4.00 3.64
CA GLY A 143 -13.84 2.62 3.93
C GLY A 143 -13.47 1.77 2.72
N GLU A 144 -13.48 2.33 1.51
CA GLU A 144 -12.98 1.68 0.30
C GLU A 144 -11.52 2.09 0.03
N THR A 145 -10.65 1.11 -0.20
CA THR A 145 -9.24 1.36 -0.53
C THR A 145 -9.11 1.92 -1.93
N ILE A 146 -8.62 3.16 -2.00
CA ILE A 146 -8.36 3.87 -3.25
C ILE A 146 -6.90 3.75 -3.69
N ALA A 147 -5.96 3.59 -2.75
CA ALA A 147 -4.54 3.41 -3.05
C ALA A 147 -3.81 2.62 -1.96
N ARG A 148 -2.75 1.92 -2.36
CA ARG A 148 -1.82 1.25 -1.46
C ARG A 148 -0.41 1.37 -2.03
N GLU A 149 0.37 2.26 -1.42
CA GLU A 149 1.76 2.50 -1.80
C GLU A 149 2.71 1.75 -0.86
N GLU A 150 3.79 1.22 -1.41
CA GLU A 150 4.82 0.52 -0.65
C GLU A 150 6.21 0.88 -1.18
N THR A 151 7.09 1.33 -0.29
CA THR A 151 8.49 1.62 -0.62
C THR A 151 9.41 1.26 0.55
N THR A 152 10.71 1.41 0.33
CA THR A 152 11.73 1.22 1.38
C THR A 152 12.23 2.56 1.86
N ALA A 153 12.30 2.75 3.17
CA ALA A 153 12.87 3.96 3.76
C ALA A 153 14.38 4.07 3.44
N SER A 154 14.84 5.21 2.94
CA SER A 154 16.23 5.39 2.49
C SER A 154 16.87 6.72 2.86
#